data_AF-A0A8J3DLI6-F1
#
_entry.id   AF-A0A8J3DLI6-F1
#
_cell.length_a   1.000
_cell.length_b   1.000
_cell.length_c   1.000
_cell.angle_alpha   90.00
_cell.angle_beta   90.00
_cell.angle_gamma   90.00
#
_symmetry.space_group_name_H-M   'P 1'
#
loop_
_entity.id
_entity.type
_entity.pdbx_description
1 polymer ?
#
loop_
_entity_poly.entity_id
_entity_poly.type
_entity_poly.pdbx_seq_one_letter_code
_entity_poly.pdbx_strand_id
1 'polypeptide(L)'
;MSNDFECPICGAMVKANTLACPECGADERTGLYRSNDSSGAIYDGLDLPDDDTFNYDEFAEREFGTPRPKSAKDYTVAVIAVLMIVVIFAVFVLW
;
A
#
# COMPACT_ATOMS: atom_id res chain seq x y z
N MET A 1 -29.06 -0.94 -31.35
CA MET A 1 -29.10 0.32 -30.58
C MET A 1 -28.11 0.14 -29.45
N SER A 2 -27.02 0.91 -29.42
CA SER A 2 -26.19 0.96 -28.22
C SER A 2 -27.01 1.69 -27.15
N ASN A 3 -27.30 1.01 -26.05
CA ASN A 3 -27.87 1.66 -24.88
C ASN A 3 -26.70 2.31 -24.16
N ASP A 4 -26.36 3.52 -24.58
CA ASP A 4 -25.34 4.34 -23.94
C ASP A 4 -26.08 5.36 -23.06
N PHE A 5 -25.57 5.60 -21.86
CA PHE A 5 -26.14 6.54 -20.91
C PHE A 5 -25.06 7.48 -20.38
N GLU A 6 -25.47 8.67 -19.97
CA GLU A 6 -24.57 9.63 -19.36
C GLU A 6 -24.35 9.28 -17.89
N CYS A 7 -23.10 9.12 -17.48
CA CYS A 7 -22.77 8.85 -16.09
C CYS A 7 -23.16 10.06 -15.22
N PRO A 8 -24.03 9.91 -14.21
CA PRO A 8 -24.47 11.03 -13.38
C PRO A 8 -23.35 11.58 -12.47
N ILE A 9 -22.24 10.85 -12.35
CA ILE A 9 -21.11 11.23 -11.49
C ILE A 9 -20.14 12.15 -12.23
N CYS A 10 -19.56 11.68 -13.35
CA CYS A 10 -18.56 12.43 -14.10
C CYS A 10 -19.05 13.03 -15.43
N GLY A 11 -20.25 12.68 -15.91
CA GLY A 11 -20.80 13.12 -17.20
C GLY A 11 -20.24 12.37 -18.41
N ALA A 12 -19.40 11.36 -18.23
CA ALA A 12 -18.91 10.55 -19.33
C ALA A 12 -20.01 9.68 -19.94
N MET A 13 -19.94 9.44 -21.26
CA MET A 13 -20.83 8.49 -21.93
C MET A 13 -20.38 7.05 -21.65
N VAL A 14 -21.27 6.28 -21.02
CA VAL A 14 -21.00 4.91 -20.57
C VAL A 14 -21.94 3.93 -21.25
N LYS A 15 -21.45 2.73 -21.60
CA LYS A 15 -22.28 1.67 -22.17
C LYS A 15 -23.09 1.00 -21.07
N ALA A 16 -24.38 0.74 -21.29
CA ALA A 16 -25.27 0.16 -20.27
C ALA A 16 -24.86 -1.22 -19.73
N ASN A 17 -23.91 -1.92 -20.36
CA ASN A 17 -23.44 -3.24 -19.93
C ASN A 17 -22.07 -3.21 -19.23
N THR A 18 -21.58 -2.05 -18.82
CA THR A 18 -20.33 -1.94 -18.03
C THR A 18 -20.63 -2.04 -16.54
N LEU A 19 -19.84 -2.83 -15.81
CA LEU A 19 -19.98 -3.01 -14.36
C LEU A 19 -19.74 -1.73 -13.55
N ALA A 20 -18.87 -0.86 -14.05
CA ALA A 20 -18.57 0.45 -13.47
C ALA A 20 -18.21 1.43 -14.59
N CYS A 21 -18.33 2.73 -14.32
CA CYS A 21 -17.86 3.77 -15.23
C CYS A 21 -16.33 3.64 -15.40
N PRO A 22 -15.80 3.52 -16.64
CA PRO A 22 -14.37 3.38 -16.86
C PRO A 22 -13.57 4.65 -16.51
N GLU A 23 -14.22 5.81 -16.46
CA GLU A 23 -13.55 7.09 -16.18
C GLU A 23 -13.41 7.37 -14.68
N CYS A 24 -14.46 7.10 -13.88
CA CYS A 24 -14.46 7.43 -12.45
C CYS A 24 -14.56 6.22 -11.52
N GLY A 25 -14.71 5.00 -12.05
CA GLY A 25 -14.82 3.77 -11.26
C GLY A 25 -16.13 3.60 -10.48
N ALA A 26 -17.08 4.54 -10.60
CA ALA A 26 -18.37 4.46 -9.92
C ALA A 26 -19.26 3.38 -10.56
N ASP A 27 -19.90 2.56 -9.73
CA ASP A 27 -20.96 1.63 -10.14
C ASP A 27 -22.33 2.05 -9.58
N GLU A 28 -23.38 1.32 -9.97
CA GLU A 28 -24.78 1.58 -9.58
C GLU A 28 -25.05 1.44 -8.06
N ARG A 29 -24.16 0.78 -7.30
CA ARG A 29 -24.33 0.46 -5.87
C ARG A 29 -23.43 1.28 -4.95
N THR A 30 -22.22 1.57 -5.38
CA THR A 30 -21.16 2.20 -4.61
C THR A 30 -21.18 3.72 -4.73
N GLY A 31 -21.91 4.25 -5.71
CA GLY A 31 -22.32 5.66 -5.82
C GLY A 31 -21.27 6.60 -5.25
N LEU A 32 -20.06 6.61 -5.83
CA LEU A 32 -18.99 7.45 -5.32
C LEU A 32 -19.43 8.92 -5.41
N TYR A 33 -19.30 9.59 -4.26
CA TYR A 33 -19.74 10.96 -4.01
C TYR A 33 -19.31 11.91 -5.14
N ARG A 34 -20.28 12.59 -5.73
CA ARG A 34 -20.01 13.74 -6.59
C ARG A 34 -19.64 14.90 -5.67
N SER A 35 -18.35 15.21 -5.53
CA SER A 35 -17.93 16.57 -5.20
C SER A 35 -18.09 17.41 -6.47
N ASN A 36 -19.03 18.34 -6.44
CA ASN A 36 -19.31 19.30 -7.50
C ASN A 36 -18.50 20.58 -7.34
N ASP A 37 -17.33 20.50 -6.70
CA ASP A 37 -16.44 21.65 -6.52
C ASP A 37 -15.11 21.40 -7.23
N SER A 38 -14.69 22.40 -7.98
CA SER A 38 -13.54 22.45 -8.88
C SER A 38 -12.19 22.49 -8.15
N SER A 39 -12.10 21.89 -6.97
CA SER A 39 -10.91 21.90 -6.12
C SER A 39 -10.87 20.67 -5.21
N GLY A 40 -9.99 19.71 -5.52
CA GLY A 40 -9.29 18.88 -4.52
C GLY A 40 -10.02 17.70 -3.87
N ALA A 41 -11.32 17.53 -4.05
CA ALA A 41 -12.11 16.55 -3.29
C ALA A 41 -11.99 15.09 -3.74
N ILE A 42 -10.80 14.60 -4.13
CA ILE A 42 -10.50 13.15 -4.06
C ILE A 42 -10.04 12.78 -2.64
N TYR A 43 -9.51 13.77 -1.91
CA TYR A 43 -8.95 13.60 -0.56
C TYR A 43 -9.85 14.15 0.56
N ASP A 44 -10.87 14.97 0.26
CA ASP A 44 -11.74 15.62 1.26
C ASP A 44 -12.62 14.68 2.10
N GLY A 45 -12.78 13.42 1.68
CA GLY A 45 -13.50 12.39 2.46
C GLY A 45 -12.59 11.58 3.37
N LEU A 46 -11.28 11.80 3.27
CA LEU A 46 -10.30 11.19 4.13
C LEU A 46 -9.87 12.28 5.11
N ASP A 47 -10.10 12.06 6.40
CA ASP A 47 -9.54 12.88 7.49
C ASP A 47 -8.01 12.61 7.59
N LEU A 48 -7.33 12.75 6.45
CA LEU A 48 -5.90 12.59 6.33
C LEU A 48 -5.30 13.85 6.96
N PRO A 49 -4.47 13.71 8.00
CA PRO A 49 -3.73 14.84 8.51
C PRO A 49 -2.91 15.47 7.37
N ASP A 50 -2.80 16.80 7.34
CA ASP A 50 -1.97 17.53 6.39
C ASP A 50 -0.56 16.90 6.32
N ASP A 51 0.08 16.95 5.14
CA ASP A 51 1.33 16.23 4.82
C ASP A 51 2.44 16.37 5.88
N ASP A 52 2.44 17.43 6.68
CA ASP A 52 3.43 17.71 7.72
C ASP A 52 3.09 17.16 9.13
N THR A 53 1.91 16.55 9.33
CA THR A 53 1.41 16.13 10.65
C THR A 53 1.49 14.61 10.89
N PHE A 54 1.65 13.79 9.84
CA PHE A 54 1.79 12.33 9.99
C PHE A 54 3.24 11.91 10.28
N ASN A 55 3.53 11.53 11.52
CA ASN A 55 4.83 10.98 11.90
C ASN A 55 4.90 9.47 11.64
N TYR A 56 5.55 9.09 10.53
CA TYR A 56 5.73 7.68 10.16
C TYR A 56 6.52 6.90 11.21
N ASP A 57 7.57 7.49 11.79
CA ASP A 57 8.42 6.81 12.77
C ASP A 57 7.64 6.53 14.06
N GLU A 58 6.88 7.50 14.57
CA GLU A 58 6.02 7.33 15.75
C GLU A 58 4.93 6.27 15.52
N PHE A 59 4.28 6.31 14.35
CA PHE A 59 3.30 5.29 13.96
C PHE A 59 3.94 3.90 13.92
N ALA A 60 5.11 3.78 13.29
CA ALA A 60 5.81 2.52 13.16
C ALA A 60 6.24 1.96 14.51
N GLU A 61 6.73 2.82 15.42
CA GLU A 61 7.08 2.43 16.78
C GLU A 61 5.86 1.99 17.60
N ARG A 62 4.71 2.68 17.45
CA ARG A 62 3.48 2.34 18.16
C ARG A 62 2.87 1.02 17.68
N GLU A 63 2.84 0.78 16.37
CA GLU A 63 2.16 -0.37 15.78
C GLU A 63 3.06 -1.61 15.69
N PHE A 64 4.33 -1.43 15.31
CA PHE A 64 5.27 -2.52 15.08
C PHE A 64 6.34 -2.66 16.17
N GLY A 65 6.45 -1.68 17.07
CA GLY A 65 7.46 -1.66 18.12
C GLY A 65 8.85 -1.25 17.61
N THR A 66 9.77 -1.04 18.56
CA THR A 66 11.18 -0.77 18.22
C THR A 66 11.93 -2.06 17.89
N PRO A 67 12.84 -2.06 16.89
CA PRO A 67 13.74 -3.19 16.65
C PRO A 67 14.46 -3.61 17.93
N ARG A 68 14.54 -4.91 18.21
CA ARG A 68 15.28 -5.41 19.39
C ARG A 68 16.78 -5.08 19.23
N PRO A 69 17.43 -4.46 20.22
CA PRO A 69 18.87 -4.23 20.16
C PRO A 69 19.60 -5.59 20.10
N LYS A 70 20.58 -5.71 19.21
CA LYS A 70 21.37 -6.95 19.07
C LYS A 70 22.12 -7.22 20.36
N SER A 71 21.89 -8.39 20.96
CA SER A 71 22.54 -8.83 22.18
C SER A 71 23.94 -9.39 21.88
N ALA A 72 24.81 -9.46 22.89
CA ALA A 72 26.11 -10.15 22.78
C ALA A 72 25.95 -11.63 22.35
N LYS A 73 24.81 -12.26 22.69
CA LYS A 73 24.47 -13.61 22.25
C LYS A 73 24.20 -13.69 20.75
N ASP A 74 23.66 -12.64 20.15
CA ASP A 74 23.39 -12.59 18.70
C ASP A 74 24.69 -12.59 17.90
N TYR A 75 25.74 -11.95 18.44
CA TYR A 75 27.08 -12.04 17.85
C TYR A 75 27.64 -13.46 17.92
N THR A 76 27.44 -14.20 19.02
CA THR A 76 27.90 -15.59 19.11
C THR A 76 27.20 -16.49 18.09
N VAL A 77 25.89 -16.32 17.90
CA VAL A 77 25.11 -17.05 16.90
C VAL A 77 25.59 -16.70 15.48
N ALA A 78 25.83 -15.42 15.19
CA ALA A 78 26.34 -14.98 13.90
C ALA A 78 27.73 -15.58 13.58
N VAL A 79 28.65 -15.59 14.56
CA VAL A 79 29.99 -16.18 14.39
C VAL A 79 29.90 -17.69 14.12
N ILE A 80 29.08 -18.42 14.86
CA ILE A 80 28.90 -19.87 14.65
C ILE A 80 28.32 -20.14 13.26
N ALA A 81 27.32 -19.38 12.84
CA ALA A 81 26.72 -19.52 11.51
C ALA A 81 27.74 -19.27 10.39
N VAL A 82 28.56 -18.23 10.51
CA VAL A 82 29.64 -17.93 9.55
C VAL A 82 30.68 -19.06 9.51
N LEU A 83 31.13 -19.55 10.67
CA LEU A 83 32.08 -20.67 10.74
C LEU A 83 31.53 -21.93 10.08
N MET A 84 30.26 -22.26 10.33
CA MET A 84 29.59 -23.40 9.69
C MET A 84 29.56 -23.27 8.17
N ILE A 85 29.22 -22.09 7.64
CA ILE A 85 29.21 -21.83 6.19
C ILE A 85 30.62 -21.99 5.60
N VAL A 86 31.64 -21.47 6.26
CA VAL A 86 33.04 -21.58 5.80
C VAL A 86 33.49 -23.05 5.76
N VAL A 87 33.16 -23.84 6.78
CA VAL A 87 33.49 -25.27 6.80
C VAL A 87 32.78 -26.02 5.68
N ILE A 88 31.48 -25.79 5.49
CA ILE A 88 30.70 -26.42 4.40
C ILE A 88 31.31 -26.06 3.03
N PHE A 89 31.65 -24.78 2.83
CA PHE A 89 32.26 -24.32 1.59
C PHE A 89 33.64 -24.95 1.37
N ALA A 90 34.48 -25.04 2.41
CA ALA A 90 35.77 -25.70 2.32
C ALA A 90 35.65 -27.18 1.97
N VAL A 91 34.70 -27.90 2.60
CA VAL A 91 34.41 -29.30 2.27
C VAL A 91 33.97 -29.45 0.82
N PHE A 92 33.09 -28.57 0.32
CA PHE A 92 32.63 -28.61 -1.07
C PHE A 92 33.75 -28.33 -2.08
N VAL A 93 34.72 -27.47 -1.75
CA VAL A 93 35.87 -27.17 -2.63
C VAL A 93 36.93 -28.27 -2.58
N LEU A 94 37.02 -29.01 -1.48
CA LEU A 94 38.00 -30.09 -1.28
C LEU A 94 37.51 -31.46 -1.76
N TRP A 95 36.29 -31.57 -2.26
CA TRP A 95 35.66 -32.79 -2.76
C TRP A 95 35.44 -32.70 -4.27
#